data_AF-A0A183NB21-F1
#
_entry.id   AF-A0A183NB21-F1
#
_cell.length_a   1.000
_cell.length_b   1.000
_cell.length_c   1.000
_cell.angle_alpha   90.00
_cell.angle_beta   90.00
_cell.angle_gamma   90.00
#
_symmetry.space_group_name_H-M   'P 1'
#
loop_
_entity.id
_entity.type
_entity.pdbx_description
1 polymer ?
#
loop_
_entity_poly.entity_id
_entity_poly.type
_entity_poly.pdbx_seq_one_letter_code
_entity_poly.pdbx_strand_id
1 'polypeptide(L)'
;MLRQLAVYHSRDPYNLFLVRLAQGLTHLGKGTLTLSPWHSDRFLCRPVGLAGLLILLTSCLDMRMTFMSRHDYLIFYITPAIQPRLLMTFDEDLKPSLVTVRVGQAVDVVGQAGRPKTITGFQTHTTPVLLSHGERAELATDEYLPITQLPLEGFILLRKNPEYEETNK
;
A
#
# COMPACT_ATOMS: atom_id res chain seq x y z
N MET A 1 22.21 -0.27 -0.77
CA MET A 1 22.47 -1.67 -1.15
C MET A 1 22.22 -1.97 -2.63
N LEU A 2 20.97 -1.98 -3.16
CA LEU A 2 20.73 -2.34 -4.58
C LEU A 2 21.48 -1.46 -5.60
N ARG A 3 21.68 -0.17 -5.32
CA ARG A 3 22.50 0.72 -6.17
C ARG A 3 23.97 0.30 -6.23
N GLN A 4 24.54 -0.17 -5.12
CA GLN A 4 25.92 -0.65 -5.07
C GLN A 4 26.08 -1.97 -5.84
N LEU A 5 25.10 -2.88 -5.73
CA LEU A 5 25.06 -4.10 -6.53
C LEU A 5 25.00 -3.83 -8.04
N ALA A 6 24.27 -2.78 -8.45
CA ALA A 6 24.22 -2.39 -9.87
C ALA A 6 25.57 -1.88 -10.38
N VAL A 7 26.31 -1.14 -9.56
CA VAL A 7 27.68 -0.69 -9.90
C VAL A 7 28.64 -1.88 -9.95
N TYR A 8 28.54 -2.79 -8.99
CA TYR A 8 29.37 -3.99 -8.91
C TYR A 8 29.19 -4.91 -10.13
N HIS A 9 27.94 -5.17 -10.53
CA HIS A 9 27.60 -6.01 -11.68
C HIS A 9 27.52 -5.25 -13.01
N SER A 10 28.08 -4.05 -13.10
CA SER A 10 28.01 -3.20 -14.31
C SER A 10 28.63 -3.85 -15.57
N ARG A 11 29.55 -4.80 -15.39
CA ARG A 11 30.21 -5.52 -16.49
C ARG A 11 29.34 -6.62 -17.12
N ASP A 12 28.47 -7.24 -16.34
CA ASP A 12 27.60 -8.33 -16.80
C ASP A 12 26.20 -7.81 -17.10
N PRO A 13 25.77 -7.72 -18.37
CA PRO A 13 24.46 -7.16 -18.73
C PRO A 13 23.30 -7.96 -18.11
N TYR A 14 23.46 -9.28 -17.96
CA TYR A 14 22.46 -10.14 -17.32
C TYR A 14 22.25 -9.78 -15.85
N ASN A 15 23.32 -9.75 -15.05
CA ASN A 15 23.23 -9.41 -13.63
C ASN A 15 22.75 -7.96 -13.43
N LEU A 16 23.17 -7.04 -14.31
CA LEU A 16 22.73 -5.66 -14.30
C LEU A 16 21.22 -5.52 -14.54
N PHE A 17 20.67 -6.29 -15.50
CA PHE A 17 19.23 -6.32 -15.77
C PHE A 17 18.43 -6.75 -14.53
N LEU A 18 18.86 -7.80 -13.84
CA LEU A 18 18.19 -8.30 -12.63
C LEU A 18 18.18 -7.29 -11.50
N VAL A 19 19.32 -6.66 -11.24
CA VAL A 19 19.41 -5.66 -10.17
C VAL A 19 18.54 -4.45 -10.49
N ARG A 20 18.45 -4.03 -11.77
CA ARG A 20 17.57 -2.94 -12.20
C ARG A 20 16.10 -3.32 -12.12
N LEU A 21 15.74 -4.55 -12.49
CA LEU A 21 14.37 -5.05 -12.33
C LEU A 21 13.97 -5.03 -10.85
N ALA A 22 14.82 -5.56 -9.96
CA ALA A 22 14.58 -5.52 -8.51
C ALA A 22 14.41 -4.09 -7.99
N GLN A 23 15.26 -3.14 -8.43
CA GLN A 23 15.12 -1.72 -8.09
C GLN A 23 13.79 -1.14 -8.56
N GLY A 24 13.38 -1.44 -9.80
CA GLY A 24 12.11 -1.01 -10.35
C GLY A 24 10.91 -1.52 -9.56
N LEU A 25 10.94 -2.79 -9.15
CA LEU A 25 9.89 -3.40 -8.32
C LEU A 25 9.83 -2.80 -6.91
N THR A 26 10.98 -2.46 -6.30
CA THR A 26 11.01 -1.84 -4.97
C THR A 26 10.56 -0.37 -4.95
N HIS A 27 10.73 0.34 -6.07
CA HIS A 27 10.40 1.76 -6.21
C HIS A 27 9.20 1.98 -7.14
N LEU A 28 8.33 0.99 -7.23
CA LEU A 28 7.15 1.01 -8.08
C LEU A 28 6.28 2.24 -7.80
N GLY A 29 5.90 2.97 -8.85
CA GLY A 29 5.13 4.22 -8.70
C GLY A 29 5.83 5.30 -7.87
N LYS A 30 7.17 5.38 -7.89
CA LYS A 30 7.98 6.24 -7.00
C LYS A 30 7.83 5.90 -5.51
N GLY A 31 7.45 4.65 -5.20
CA GLY A 31 7.21 4.17 -3.84
C GLY A 31 5.76 4.31 -3.37
N THR A 32 4.84 4.79 -4.22
CA THR A 32 3.41 4.87 -3.87
C THR A 32 2.66 3.57 -4.13
N LEU A 33 3.24 2.66 -4.90
CA LEU A 33 2.63 1.38 -5.28
C LEU A 33 3.35 0.22 -4.60
N THR A 34 2.59 -0.85 -4.34
CA THR A 34 3.10 -2.12 -3.84
C THR A 34 2.56 -3.30 -4.60
N LEU A 35 3.30 -4.40 -4.47
CA LEU A 35 2.89 -5.72 -4.91
C LEU A 35 2.25 -6.46 -3.74
N SER A 36 0.94 -6.63 -3.80
CA SER A 36 0.20 -7.45 -2.86
C SER A 36 -1.09 -7.92 -3.53
N PRO A 37 -1.38 -9.24 -3.53
CA PRO A 37 -2.66 -9.75 -4.00
C PRO A 37 -3.78 -9.56 -2.96
N TRP A 38 -3.42 -9.11 -1.76
CA TRP A 38 -4.29 -8.92 -0.61
C TRP A 38 -4.81 -7.48 -0.54
N HIS A 39 -6.10 -7.34 -0.32
CA HIS A 39 -6.82 -6.08 -0.21
C HIS A 39 -7.61 -6.00 1.11
N SER A 40 -7.93 -4.78 1.56
CA SER A 40 -8.69 -4.50 2.78
C SER A 40 -8.08 -5.17 4.01
N ASP A 41 -6.84 -4.81 4.32
CA ASP A 41 -6.08 -5.39 5.44
C ASP A 41 -6.07 -6.93 5.45
N ARG A 42 -5.73 -7.50 4.29
CA ARG A 42 -5.63 -8.96 4.07
C ARG A 42 -6.94 -9.73 4.21
N PHE A 43 -8.08 -9.04 4.28
CA PHE A 43 -9.39 -9.69 4.30
C PHE A 43 -9.75 -10.32 2.94
N LEU A 44 -9.45 -9.64 1.84
CA LEU A 44 -9.80 -10.10 0.49
C LEU A 44 -8.55 -10.52 -0.30
N CYS A 45 -8.53 -11.77 -0.76
CA CYS A 45 -7.51 -12.26 -1.68
C CYS A 45 -7.98 -12.14 -3.13
N ARG A 46 -7.22 -11.44 -3.98
CA ARG A 46 -7.49 -11.36 -5.42
C ARG A 46 -6.79 -12.53 -6.14
N PRO A 47 -7.52 -13.54 -6.64
CA PRO A 47 -6.92 -14.73 -7.24
C PRO A 47 -6.11 -14.40 -8.51
N VAL A 48 -6.52 -13.39 -9.27
CA VAL A 48 -5.81 -12.95 -10.49
C VAL A 48 -4.47 -12.31 -10.15
N GLY A 49 -4.39 -11.50 -9.10
CA GLY A 49 -3.13 -10.91 -8.63
C GLY A 49 -2.18 -11.98 -8.10
N LEU A 50 -2.71 -12.98 -7.39
CA LEU A 50 -1.95 -14.14 -6.92
C LEU A 50 -1.38 -14.95 -8.09
N ALA A 51 -2.22 -15.27 -9.08
CA ALA A 51 -1.78 -16.00 -10.27
C ALA A 51 -0.69 -15.23 -11.04
N GLY A 52 -0.83 -13.91 -11.18
CA GLY A 52 0.18 -13.06 -11.81
C GLY A 52 1.53 -13.09 -11.09
N LEU A 53 1.52 -13.05 -9.75
CA LEU A 53 2.73 -13.20 -8.94
C LEU A 53 3.35 -14.60 -9.06
N LEU A 54 2.53 -15.66 -9.09
CA LEU A 54 3.02 -17.03 -9.27
C LEU A 54 3.65 -17.25 -10.65
N ILE A 55 3.08 -16.67 -11.70
CA ILE A 55 3.66 -16.70 -13.06
C ILE A 55 5.04 -16.03 -13.05
N LEU A 56 5.18 -14.87 -12.39
CA LEU A 56 6.47 -14.20 -12.28
C LEU A 56 7.49 -15.05 -11.50
N LEU A 57 7.10 -15.58 -10.34
CA LEU A 57 7.99 -16.38 -9.48
C LEU A 57 8.47 -17.67 -10.18
N THR A 58 7.56 -18.36 -10.89
CA THR A 58 7.90 -19.56 -11.66
C THR A 58 8.78 -19.22 -12.86
N SER A 59 8.52 -18.09 -13.54
CA SER A 59 9.37 -17.61 -14.65
C SER A 59 10.77 -17.20 -14.19
N CYS A 60 10.93 -16.72 -12.95
CA CYS A 60 12.23 -16.39 -12.36
C CYS A 60 13.14 -17.60 -12.12
N LEU A 61 12.62 -18.84 -12.14
CA LEU A 61 13.43 -20.05 -11.97
C LEU A 61 14.39 -20.28 -13.14
N ASP A 62 13.96 -19.96 -14.37
CA ASP A 62 14.82 -19.97 -15.57
C ASP A 62 14.75 -18.63 -16.30
N MET A 63 15.33 -17.62 -15.66
CA MET A 63 15.30 -16.23 -16.12
C MET A 63 16.08 -15.96 -17.41
N ARG A 64 17.03 -16.85 -17.76
CA ARG A 64 17.80 -16.72 -19.00
C ARG A 64 16.95 -17.05 -20.23
N MET A 65 16.14 -18.10 -20.14
CA MET A 65 15.29 -18.54 -21.24
C MET A 65 13.95 -17.80 -21.30
N THR A 66 13.43 -17.32 -20.17
CA THR A 66 12.13 -16.63 -20.13
C THR A 66 12.25 -15.14 -20.47
N PHE A 67 12.79 -14.35 -19.55
CA PHE A 67 12.74 -12.87 -19.59
C PHE A 67 13.77 -12.20 -20.50
N MET A 68 14.88 -12.87 -20.81
CA MET A 68 15.99 -12.31 -21.60
C MET A 68 15.98 -12.79 -23.06
N SER A 69 15.07 -13.71 -23.40
CA SER A 69 15.04 -14.36 -24.72
C SER A 69 13.82 -13.96 -25.52
N ARG A 70 12.65 -14.58 -25.26
CA ARG A 70 11.47 -14.47 -26.12
C ARG A 70 10.20 -14.02 -25.40
N HIS A 71 10.19 -14.10 -24.06
CA HIS A 71 8.98 -13.97 -23.25
C HIS A 71 9.06 -12.81 -22.26
N ASP A 72 9.62 -11.68 -22.69
CA ASP A 72 9.83 -10.48 -21.88
C ASP A 72 8.49 -9.91 -21.36
N TYR A 73 7.39 -10.13 -22.08
CA TYR A 73 6.06 -9.72 -21.70
C TYR A 73 5.53 -10.42 -20.44
N LEU A 74 6.16 -11.53 -20.01
CA LEU A 74 5.76 -12.25 -18.80
C LEU A 74 5.83 -11.38 -17.54
N ILE A 75 6.68 -10.34 -17.55
CA ILE A 75 6.81 -9.38 -16.46
C ILE A 75 5.49 -8.61 -16.25
N PHE A 76 4.73 -8.33 -17.32
CA PHE A 76 3.50 -7.54 -17.22
C PHE A 76 2.34 -8.27 -16.55
N TYR A 77 2.41 -9.59 -16.37
CA TYR A 77 1.43 -10.33 -15.57
C TYR A 77 1.45 -9.93 -14.09
N ILE A 78 2.44 -9.15 -13.64
CA ILE A 78 2.47 -8.57 -12.29
C ILE A 78 1.43 -7.46 -12.08
N THR A 79 0.93 -6.84 -13.16
CA THR A 79 0.05 -5.66 -13.12
C THR A 79 -1.17 -5.82 -12.21
N PRO A 80 -1.90 -6.95 -12.20
CA PRO A 80 -3.07 -7.14 -11.33
C PRO A 80 -2.75 -7.22 -9.84
N ALA A 81 -1.48 -7.42 -9.46
CA ALA A 81 -1.02 -7.41 -8.07
C ALA A 81 -0.51 -6.03 -7.60
N ILE A 82 -0.47 -5.04 -8.51
CA ILE A 82 -0.05 -3.68 -8.19
C ILE A 82 -1.22 -2.95 -7.52
N GLN A 83 -1.00 -2.46 -6.30
CA GLN A 83 -1.97 -1.65 -5.56
C GLN A 83 -1.32 -0.40 -4.94
N PRO A 84 -2.04 0.74 -4.90
CA PRO A 84 -1.55 1.95 -4.24
C PRO A 84 -1.62 1.84 -2.71
N ARG A 85 -0.60 2.35 -2.03
CA ARG A 85 -0.52 2.50 -0.56
C ARG A 85 -0.71 3.94 -0.13
N LEU A 86 -1.78 4.56 -0.60
CA LEU A 86 -2.14 5.92 -0.25
C LEU A 86 -3.44 5.92 0.55
N LEU A 87 -3.59 6.91 1.42
CA LEU A 87 -4.83 7.27 2.06
C LEU A 87 -5.16 8.71 1.66
N MET A 88 -6.25 8.87 0.93
CA MET A 88 -6.81 10.15 0.49
C MET A 88 -8.27 10.23 0.92
N THR A 89 -8.64 11.37 1.48
CA THR A 89 -9.99 11.63 1.97
C THR A 89 -10.68 12.67 1.12
N PHE A 90 -11.97 12.45 0.86
CA PHE A 90 -12.84 13.33 0.09
C PHE A 90 -14.11 13.61 0.88
N ASP A 91 -14.67 14.79 0.65
CA ASP A 91 -15.97 15.19 1.17
C ASP A 91 -17.11 14.61 0.30
N GLU A 92 -18.36 14.83 0.72
CA GLU A 92 -19.55 14.39 -0.03
C GLU A 92 -19.63 14.98 -1.45
N ASP A 93 -19.10 16.19 -1.63
CA ASP A 93 -18.97 16.89 -2.91
C ASP A 93 -17.79 16.37 -3.78
N LEU A 94 -17.15 15.26 -3.40
CA LEU A 94 -15.95 14.70 -4.05
C LEU A 94 -14.73 15.66 -4.07
N LYS A 95 -14.73 16.67 -3.20
CA LYS A 95 -13.58 17.57 -3.02
C LYS A 95 -12.57 16.94 -2.06
N PRO A 96 -11.26 17.05 -2.31
CA PRO A 96 -10.26 16.55 -1.38
C PRO A 96 -10.38 17.29 -0.04
N SER A 97 -10.50 16.54 1.05
CA SER A 97 -10.62 17.09 2.41
C SER A 97 -9.39 16.70 3.22
N LEU A 98 -8.75 17.69 3.85
CA LEU A 98 -7.56 17.49 4.68
C LEU A 98 -8.00 17.14 6.10
N VAL A 99 -7.95 15.85 6.43
CA VAL A 99 -8.34 15.32 7.74
C VAL A 99 -7.13 14.75 8.46
N THR A 100 -7.11 14.93 9.78
CA THR A 100 -6.06 14.41 10.66
C THR A 100 -6.27 12.92 10.92
N VAL A 101 -5.23 12.13 10.65
CA VAL A 101 -5.23 10.67 10.76
C VAL A 101 -4.08 10.21 11.64
N ARG A 102 -4.30 9.15 12.42
CA ARG A 102 -3.29 8.45 13.20
C ARG A 102 -2.86 7.22 12.43
N VAL A 103 -1.58 7.15 12.07
CA VAL A 103 -0.99 6.00 11.37
C VAL A 103 -0.06 5.28 12.31
N GLY A 104 -0.24 3.98 12.47
CA GLY A 104 0.58 3.15 13.35
C GLY A 104 0.60 1.69 12.90
N GLN A 105 1.33 0.85 13.62
CA GLN A 105 1.38 -0.58 13.31
C GLN A 105 0.04 -1.25 13.59
N ALA A 106 -0.46 -1.99 12.61
CA ALA A 106 -1.72 -2.72 12.70
C ALA A 106 -1.65 -3.83 13.76
N VAL A 107 -2.65 -3.87 14.63
CA VAL A 107 -2.86 -4.90 15.65
C VAL A 107 -4.36 -5.17 15.79
N ASP A 108 -4.75 -6.37 16.23
CA ASP A 108 -6.18 -6.72 16.31
C ASP A 108 -6.92 -5.89 17.36
N VAL A 109 -6.42 -5.87 18.60
CA VAL A 109 -6.97 -5.05 19.68
C VAL A 109 -5.86 -4.65 20.64
N VAL A 110 -5.76 -3.35 20.91
CA VAL A 110 -4.92 -2.74 21.95
C VAL A 110 -5.69 -1.61 22.64
N GLY A 111 -5.25 -1.21 23.83
CA GLY A 111 -5.88 -0.15 24.61
C GLY A 111 -6.67 -0.65 25.82
N GLN A 112 -7.27 0.29 26.55
CA GLN A 112 -8.03 0.00 27.76
C GLN A 112 -9.42 -0.55 27.42
N ALA A 113 -9.98 -1.36 28.33
CA ALA A 113 -11.34 -1.88 28.20
C ALA A 113 -12.35 -0.74 27.98
N GLY A 114 -13.17 -0.85 26.93
CA GLY A 114 -14.22 0.12 26.59
C GLY A 114 -13.92 0.97 25.34
N ARG A 115 -12.66 1.13 24.93
CA ARG A 115 -12.29 1.77 23.64
C ARG A 115 -11.17 0.97 22.97
N PRO A 116 -11.51 -0.16 22.31
CA PRO A 116 -10.52 -0.94 21.59
C PRO A 116 -9.92 -0.10 20.46
N LYS A 117 -8.60 -0.08 20.38
CA LYS A 117 -7.82 0.53 19.31
C LYS A 117 -7.16 -0.57 18.49
N THR A 118 -6.97 -0.30 17.21
CA THR A 118 -6.40 -1.27 16.27
C THR A 118 -5.01 -0.91 15.78
N ILE A 119 -4.44 0.17 16.34
CA ILE A 119 -3.11 0.67 16.01
C ILE A 119 -2.25 0.82 17.27
N THR A 120 -0.97 0.48 17.14
CA THR A 120 0.07 0.77 18.15
C THR A 120 1.11 1.75 17.61
N GLY A 121 1.76 2.51 18.50
CA GLY A 121 2.88 3.38 18.14
C GLY A 121 2.53 4.42 17.07
N PHE A 122 1.39 5.09 17.21
CA PHE A 122 0.86 5.95 16.15
C PHE A 122 1.57 7.30 16.06
N GLN A 123 1.64 7.82 14.84
CA GLN A 123 1.98 9.21 14.53
C GLN A 123 0.78 9.91 13.90
N THR A 124 0.57 11.17 14.25
CA THR A 124 -0.52 11.97 13.66
C THR A 124 -0.01 12.64 12.39
N HIS A 125 -0.72 12.39 11.30
CA HIS A 125 -0.44 12.95 9.98
C HIS A 125 -1.71 13.65 9.46
N THR A 126 -1.55 14.50 8.45
CA THR A 126 -2.67 15.08 7.70
C THR A 126 -2.71 14.40 6.34
N THR A 127 -3.90 13.97 5.91
CA THR A 127 -4.12 13.38 4.57
C THR A 127 -3.75 14.38 3.46
N PRO A 128 -3.19 13.93 2.32
CA PRO A 128 -2.92 12.54 1.93
C PRO A 128 -1.66 11.93 2.57
N VAL A 129 -1.74 10.67 2.97
CA VAL A 129 -0.62 9.94 3.62
C VAL A 129 -0.29 8.67 2.83
N LEU A 130 1.00 8.30 2.79
CA LEU A 130 1.42 6.99 2.30
C LEU A 130 1.54 6.02 3.47
N LEU A 131 0.84 4.90 3.41
CA LEU A 131 0.84 3.89 4.47
C LEU A 131 2.01 2.93 4.27
N SER A 132 2.75 2.61 5.34
CA SER A 132 3.78 1.57 5.31
C SER A 132 3.20 0.16 5.21
N HIS A 133 4.01 -0.85 4.88
CA HIS A 133 3.55 -2.23 4.95
C HIS A 133 3.26 -2.59 6.42
N GLY A 134 2.05 -3.07 6.71
CA GLY A 134 1.63 -3.41 8.07
C GLY A 134 1.25 -2.20 8.94
N GLU A 135 1.20 -1.00 8.36
CA GLU A 135 0.58 0.15 9.01
C GLU A 135 -0.91 0.22 8.71
N ARG A 136 -1.68 0.73 9.67
CA ARG A 136 -3.10 1.02 9.56
C ARG A 136 -3.33 2.47 9.99
N ALA A 137 -4.32 3.10 9.36
CA ALA A 137 -4.76 4.44 9.72
C ALA A 137 -6.10 4.41 10.46
N GLU A 138 -6.23 5.30 11.43
CA GLU A 138 -7.48 5.64 12.11
C GLU A 138 -7.70 7.16 12.05
N LEU A 139 -8.95 7.62 12.06
CA LEU A 139 -9.24 9.05 12.20
C LEU A 139 -8.81 9.56 13.59
N ALA A 140 -8.24 10.75 13.65
CA ALA A 140 -7.77 11.32 14.92
C ALA A 140 -8.91 11.99 15.73
N THR A 141 -9.91 12.53 15.03
CA THR A 141 -11.07 13.23 15.57
C THR A 141 -12.37 12.59 15.09
N ASP A 142 -13.44 12.72 15.88
CA ASP A 142 -14.78 12.21 15.57
C ASP A 142 -15.62 13.22 14.76
N GLU A 143 -14.99 14.28 14.24
CA GLU A 143 -15.59 15.31 13.38
C GLU A 143 -16.14 14.73 12.07
N TYR A 144 -15.43 13.73 11.55
CA TYR A 144 -15.75 13.07 10.30
C TYR A 144 -16.00 11.59 10.56
N LEU A 145 -17.01 11.04 9.89
CA LEU A 145 -17.29 9.62 9.87
C LEU A 145 -17.04 9.09 8.45
N PRO A 146 -16.31 7.97 8.30
CA PRO A 146 -16.18 7.33 7.01
C PRO A 146 -17.52 6.74 6.58
N ILE A 147 -17.89 6.90 5.32
CA ILE A 147 -19.14 6.34 4.78
C ILE A 147 -19.09 4.80 4.80
N THR A 148 -17.90 4.23 4.58
CA THR A 148 -17.66 2.79 4.57
C THR A 148 -17.09 2.31 5.90
N GLN A 149 -17.51 1.12 6.34
CA GLN A 149 -16.93 0.42 7.51
C GLN A 149 -15.61 -0.30 7.19
N LEU A 150 -15.05 -0.10 5.99
CA LEU A 150 -13.79 -0.70 5.59
C LEU A 150 -12.60 0.00 6.26
N PRO A 151 -11.45 -0.69 6.40
CA PRO A 151 -10.21 -0.08 6.87
C PRO A 151 -9.85 1.17 6.05
N LEU A 152 -9.21 2.15 6.69
CA LEU A 152 -8.87 3.40 6.02
C LEU A 152 -7.68 3.25 5.06
N GLU A 153 -7.94 2.73 3.86
CA GLU A 153 -6.97 2.53 2.77
C GLU A 153 -7.52 3.07 1.45
N GLY A 154 -6.65 3.66 0.62
CA GLY A 154 -7.02 4.15 -0.70
C GLY A 154 -7.75 5.48 -0.66
N PHE A 155 -8.89 5.54 -1.34
CA PHE A 155 -9.72 6.74 -1.44
C PHE A 155 -10.97 6.56 -0.59
N ILE A 156 -11.21 7.49 0.32
CA ILE A 156 -12.27 7.38 1.33
C ILE A 156 -13.14 8.61 1.30
N LEU A 157 -14.45 8.38 1.27
CA LEU A 157 -15.43 9.42 1.44
C LEU A 157 -15.76 9.58 2.92
N LEU A 158 -15.63 10.81 3.38
CA LEU A 158 -15.94 11.23 4.73
C LEU A 158 -17.21 12.07 4.71
N ARG A 159 -18.05 11.87 5.72
CA ARG A 159 -19.22 12.68 6.02
C ARG A 159 -18.97 13.41 7.33
N LYS A 160 -19.39 14.67 7.42
CA LYS A 160 -19.39 15.39 8.71
C LYS A 160 -20.34 14.72 9.70
N ASN A 161 -19.85 14.47 10.90
CA ASN A 161 -20.62 13.83 11.94
C ASN A 161 -21.72 14.79 12.46
N PRO A 162 -23.01 14.44 12.37
CA PRO A 162 -24.10 15.29 12.87
C PRO A 162 -24.15 15.36 14.40
N GLU A 163 -23.57 14.40 15.11
CA GLU A 163 -23.53 14.34 16.58
C GLU A 163 -22.28 15.01 17.17
N TYR A 164 -21.43 15.59 16.31
CA TYR A 164 -20.22 16.23 16.78
C TYR A 164 -20.52 17.61 17.36
N GLU A 165 -20.47 17.71 18.68
CA GLU A 165 -20.40 19.01 19.36
C GLU A 165 -18.94 19.45 19.43
N GLU A 166 -18.61 20.58 18.79
CA GLU A 166 -17.34 21.25 19.02
C GLU A 166 -17.22 21.53 20.51
N THR A 167 -16.35 20.77 21.17
CA THR A 167 -16.02 21.03 22.57
C THR A 167 -15.24 22.33 22.60
N ASN A 168 -15.95 23.45 22.69
CA ASN A 168 -15.37 24.78 22.88
C ASN A 168 -14.38 24.69 24.05
N LYS A 169 -13.10 24.92 23.74
CA LYS A 169 -12.08 25.19 24.75
C LYS A 169 -12.28 26.58 25.34
#